data_AF-A0A3E2U971-F1
#
_entry.id   AF-A0A3E2U971-F1
#
_cell.length_a   1.000
_cell.length_b   1.000
_cell.length_c   1.000
_cell.angle_alpha   90.00
_cell.angle_beta   90.00
_cell.angle_gamma   90.00
#
_symmetry.space_group_name_H-M   'P 1'
#
loop_
_entity.id
_entity.type
_entity.pdbx_description
1 polymer ?
#
loop_
_entity_poly.entity_id
_entity_poly.type
_entity_poly.pdbx_seq_one_letter_code
_entity_poly.pdbx_strand_id
1 'polypeptide(L)'
;MLIDDFVRSAIKQDKRNVFEKTKLLSTCPEVLKEFYQQANPVDVEVTMDGNAVRFVPADELETIQSDYSMGKERFVFATCNGDPIYVYDKKIYTCCHGTRKIKDELMAENFAAFLDLID
;
A
#
# COMPACT_ATOMS: atom_id res chain seq x y z
N MET A 1 -12.55 2.96 5.28
CA MET A 1 -13.15 3.14 3.94
C MET A 1 -13.44 1.79 3.31
N LEU A 2 -14.46 1.65 2.45
CA LEU A 2 -14.61 0.47 1.59
C LEU A 2 -13.67 0.58 0.37
N ILE A 3 -13.28 -0.57 -0.21
CA ILE A 3 -12.37 -0.61 -1.37
C ILE A 3 -12.96 0.15 -2.56
N ASP A 4 -14.24 -0.05 -2.86
CA ASP A 4 -14.93 0.63 -3.97
C ASP A 4 -14.98 2.15 -3.79
N ASP A 5 -15.13 2.62 -2.55
CA ASP A 5 -15.12 4.06 -2.24
C ASP A 5 -13.71 4.64 -2.45
N PHE A 6 -12.68 3.91 -2.01
CA PHE A 6 -11.29 4.29 -2.24
C PHE A 6 -10.98 4.39 -3.74
N VAL A 7 -11.35 3.39 -4.54
CA VAL A 7 -11.12 3.39 -6.00
C VAL A 7 -11.77 4.62 -6.64
N ARG A 8 -13.01 4.95 -6.26
CA ARG A 8 -13.71 6.15 -6.75
C ARG A 8 -13.00 7.44 -6.35
N SER A 9 -12.56 7.54 -5.10
CA SER A 9 -11.82 8.71 -4.60
C SER A 9 -10.48 8.86 -5.30
N ALA A 10 -9.71 7.79 -5.44
CA ALA A 10 -8.42 7.78 -6.13
C ALA A 10 -8.55 8.22 -7.60
N ILE A 11 -9.52 7.68 -8.36
CA ILE A 11 -9.77 8.09 -9.75
C ILE A 11 -10.26 9.54 -9.85
N LYS A 12 -10.98 10.02 -8.83
CA LYS A 12 -11.44 11.41 -8.76
C LYS A 12 -10.28 12.37 -8.48
N GLN A 13 -9.32 11.99 -7.63
CA GLN A 13 -8.09 12.76 -7.40
C GLN A 13 -7.24 12.83 -8.67
N ASP A 14 -6.96 11.69 -9.30
CA ASP A 14 -6.22 11.62 -10.57
C ASP A 14 -6.85 10.60 -11.52
N LYS A 15 -7.31 11.08 -12.69
CA LYS A 15 -7.92 10.25 -13.74
C LYS A 15 -6.94 9.29 -14.41
N ARG A 16 -5.64 9.47 -14.19
CA ARG A 16 -4.59 8.55 -14.64
C ARG A 16 -4.52 7.30 -13.76
N ASN A 17 -5.14 7.29 -12.58
CA ASN A 17 -5.14 6.13 -11.71
C ASN A 17 -5.84 4.94 -12.38
N VAL A 18 -5.11 3.83 -12.53
CA VAL A 18 -5.59 2.60 -13.17
C VAL A 18 -5.67 1.48 -12.14
N PHE A 19 -6.85 0.89 -12.04
CA PHE A 19 -7.09 -0.32 -11.27
C PHE A 19 -7.54 -1.46 -12.20
N GLU A 20 -7.10 -2.68 -11.90
CA GLU A 20 -7.51 -3.88 -12.61
C GLU A 20 -7.92 -4.99 -11.65
N LYS A 21 -8.62 -6.00 -12.15
CA LYS A 21 -8.85 -7.23 -11.38
C LYS A 21 -7.65 -8.15 -11.57
N THR A 22 -7.07 -8.64 -10.48
CA THR A 22 -6.02 -9.65 -10.55
C THR A 22 -6.43 -10.96 -9.89
N LYS A 23 -5.69 -12.03 -10.20
CA LYS A 23 -5.84 -13.31 -9.52
C LYS A 23 -5.19 -13.24 -8.14
N LEU A 24 -5.61 -14.13 -7.25
CA LEU A 24 -5.07 -14.19 -5.90
C LEU A 24 -3.55 -14.35 -5.91
N LEU A 25 -2.85 -13.41 -5.28
CA LEU A 25 -1.40 -13.48 -5.07
C LEU A 25 -1.13 -14.36 -3.84
N SER A 26 -0.42 -15.47 -4.04
CA SER A 26 -0.10 -16.43 -2.97
C SER A 26 0.77 -15.85 -1.86
N THR A 27 1.54 -14.81 -2.17
CA THR A 27 2.49 -14.13 -1.28
C THR A 27 1.87 -12.94 -0.54
N CYS A 28 0.67 -12.50 -0.91
CA CYS A 28 0.03 -11.32 -0.35
C CYS A 28 -0.64 -11.63 1.02
N PRO A 29 -0.43 -10.78 2.06
CA PRO A 29 -1.08 -10.94 3.35
C PRO A 29 -2.60 -10.88 3.26
N GLU A 30 -3.29 -11.62 4.13
CA GLU A 30 -4.75 -11.71 4.16
C GLU A 30 -5.44 -10.33 4.17
N VAL A 31 -4.86 -9.38 4.89
CA VAL A 31 -5.36 -8.00 5.03
C VAL A 31 -5.45 -7.25 3.69
N LEU A 32 -4.62 -7.61 2.72
CA LEU A 32 -4.54 -6.94 1.42
C LEU A 32 -5.11 -7.80 0.27
N LYS A 33 -5.38 -9.09 0.50
CA LYS A 33 -5.85 -10.00 -0.56
C LYS A 33 -7.10 -9.49 -1.25
N GLU A 34 -8.10 -9.07 -0.47
CA GLU A 34 -9.36 -8.57 -1.01
C GLU A 34 -9.13 -7.34 -1.89
N PHE A 35 -8.27 -6.41 -1.45
CA PHE A 35 -7.90 -5.22 -2.20
C PHE A 35 -7.29 -5.57 -3.55
N TYR A 36 -6.24 -6.39 -3.58
CA TYR A 36 -5.59 -6.78 -4.84
C TYR A 36 -6.52 -7.57 -5.77
N GLN A 37 -7.38 -8.44 -5.23
CA GLN A 37 -8.33 -9.21 -6.05
C GLN A 37 -9.40 -8.33 -6.70
N GLN A 38 -9.92 -7.35 -5.97
CA GLN A 38 -11.00 -6.48 -6.44
C GLN A 38 -10.48 -5.30 -7.28
N ALA A 39 -9.36 -4.72 -6.85
CA ALA A 39 -8.81 -3.46 -7.35
C ALA A 39 -7.28 -3.44 -7.22
N ASN A 40 -6.60 -4.27 -8.00
CA ASN A 40 -5.14 -4.21 -8.14
C ASN A 40 -4.71 -2.81 -8.62
N PRO A 41 -3.84 -2.10 -7.89
CA PRO A 41 -3.38 -0.76 -8.27
C PRO A 41 -2.29 -0.83 -9.34
N VAL A 42 -2.65 -0.87 -10.62
CA VAL A 42 -1.69 -1.00 -11.74
C VAL A 42 -0.81 0.24 -11.86
N ASP A 43 -1.42 1.43 -11.75
CA ASP A 43 -0.73 2.70 -11.73
C ASP A 43 -1.56 3.65 -10.86
N VAL A 44 -1.27 3.70 -9.56
CA VAL A 44 -2.08 4.44 -8.59
C VAL A 44 -1.20 5.28 -7.69
N GLU A 45 -1.41 6.58 -7.77
CA GLU A 45 -0.83 7.58 -6.87
C GLU A 45 -1.97 8.44 -6.30
N VAL A 46 -1.96 8.62 -4.98
CA VAL A 46 -2.96 9.40 -4.25
C VAL A 46 -2.28 10.35 -3.28
N THR A 47 -2.98 11.39 -2.87
CA THR A 47 -2.49 12.33 -1.85
C THR A 47 -3.00 11.91 -0.47
N MET A 48 -2.10 11.95 0.51
CA MET A 48 -2.38 11.73 1.92
C MET A 48 -1.61 12.79 2.73
N ASP A 49 -2.33 13.69 3.40
CA ASP A 49 -1.75 14.82 4.14
C ASP A 49 -0.74 15.65 3.30
N GLY A 50 -1.06 15.84 2.01
CA GLY A 50 -0.20 16.57 1.07
C GLY A 50 1.02 15.81 0.55
N ASN A 51 1.19 14.53 0.90
CA ASN A 51 2.24 13.66 0.39
C ASN A 51 1.71 12.69 -0.66
N ALA A 52 2.52 12.41 -1.68
CA ALA A 52 2.18 11.42 -2.70
C ALA A 52 2.43 10.01 -2.18
N VAL A 53 1.37 9.22 -2.10
CA VAL A 53 1.39 7.79 -1.78
C VAL A 53 1.18 7.00 -3.06
N ARG A 54 2.21 6.26 -3.45
CA ARG A 54 2.16 5.36 -4.61
C ARG A 54 1.92 3.94 -4.15
N PHE A 55 0.85 3.33 -4.63
CA PHE A 55 0.56 1.91 -4.40
C PHE A 55 1.36 1.04 -5.36
N VAL A 56 1.81 -0.12 -4.87
CA VAL A 56 2.62 -1.06 -5.64
C VAL A 56 1.69 -2.07 -6.34
N PRO A 57 1.80 -2.24 -7.67
CA PRO A 57 1.01 -3.22 -8.40
C PRO A 57 1.38 -4.66 -8.02
N ALA A 58 0.42 -5.56 -8.21
CA ALA A 58 0.54 -6.98 -7.88
C ALA A 58 1.81 -7.67 -8.43
N ASP A 59 2.22 -7.33 -9.65
CA ASP A 59 3.37 -7.89 -10.36
C ASP A 59 4.72 -7.33 -9.87
N GLU A 60 4.73 -6.19 -9.18
CA GLU A 60 5.92 -5.58 -8.59
C GLU A 60 6.08 -5.90 -7.09
N LEU A 61 5.09 -6.54 -6.45
CA LEU A 61 5.12 -6.84 -5.01
C LEU A 61 6.34 -7.68 -4.57
N GLU A 62 6.79 -8.63 -5.40
CA GLU A 62 7.97 -9.45 -5.07
C GLU A 62 9.27 -8.65 -5.18
N THR A 63 9.36 -7.79 -6.20
CA THR A 63 10.50 -6.90 -6.43
C THR A 63 10.63 -5.91 -5.27
N ILE A 64 9.53 -5.23 -4.89
CA ILE A 64 9.58 -4.21 -3.84
C ILE A 64 9.94 -4.79 -2.46
N GLN A 65 9.54 -6.03 -2.16
CA GLN A 65 9.97 -6.70 -0.92
C GLN A 65 11.49 -6.88 -0.89
N SER A 66 12.09 -7.20 -2.04
CA SER A 66 13.53 -7.40 -2.18
C SER A 66 14.28 -6.08 -2.08
N ASP A 67 13.75 -5.01 -2.70
CA ASP A 67 14.36 -3.68 -2.71
C ASP A 67 14.50 -3.09 -1.29
N TYR A 68 13.44 -3.17 -0.49
CA TYR A 68 13.49 -2.65 0.90
C TYR A 68 14.07 -3.66 1.90
N SER A 69 14.06 -4.97 1.60
CA SER A 69 14.64 -6.02 2.44
C SER A 69 14.22 -5.95 3.92
N MET A 70 12.93 -5.70 4.19
CA MET A 70 12.39 -5.43 5.55
C MET A 70 12.19 -6.68 6.43
N GLY A 71 12.59 -7.86 5.94
CA GLY A 71 12.32 -9.15 6.55
C GLY A 71 10.96 -9.74 6.12
N LYS A 72 10.67 -10.96 6.57
CA LYS A 72 9.49 -11.72 6.11
C LYS A 72 8.17 -11.33 6.78
N GLU A 73 8.23 -10.58 7.89
CA GLU A 73 7.04 -10.21 8.65
C GLU A 73 6.41 -8.89 8.18
N ARG A 74 7.22 -8.04 7.53
CA ARG A 74 6.80 -6.73 7.02
C ARG A 74 6.56 -6.85 5.53
N PHE A 75 5.36 -6.50 5.09
CA PHE A 75 4.97 -6.61 3.69
C PHE A 75 4.68 -5.24 3.10
N VAL A 76 5.57 -4.73 2.25
CA VAL A 76 5.45 -3.43 1.60
C VAL A 76 4.39 -3.49 0.50
N PHE A 77 3.46 -2.53 0.48
CA PHE A 77 2.40 -2.46 -0.53
C PHE A 77 2.21 -1.05 -1.10
N ALA A 78 2.80 -0.04 -0.47
CA ALA A 78 2.80 1.33 -0.96
C ALA A 78 4.10 2.03 -0.54
N THR A 79 4.34 3.21 -1.09
CA THR A 79 5.46 4.08 -0.74
C THR A 79 4.98 5.50 -0.62
N CYS A 80 5.60 6.28 0.26
CA CYS A 80 5.34 7.71 0.42
C CYS A 80 6.67 8.46 0.31
N ASN A 81 6.87 9.23 -0.76
CA ASN A 81 8.15 9.91 -1.04
C ASN A 81 9.40 8.99 -0.98
N GLY A 82 9.24 7.70 -1.32
CA GLY A 82 10.31 6.70 -1.27
C GLY A 82 10.46 5.97 0.07
N ASP A 83 9.72 6.36 1.11
CA ASP A 83 9.62 5.60 2.36
C ASP A 83 8.58 4.48 2.21
N PRO A 84 8.86 3.25 2.68
CA PRO A 84 7.95 2.13 2.54
C PRO A 84 6.74 2.28 3.46
N ILE A 85 5.57 1.88 2.96
CA ILE A 85 4.36 1.65 3.74
C ILE A 85 4.07 0.14 3.67
N TYR A 86 3.94 -0.47 4.83
CA TYR A 86 3.89 -1.93 4.95
C TYR A 86 2.89 -2.41 5.99
N VAL A 87 2.42 -3.64 5.78
CA VAL A 87 1.65 -4.39 6.76
C VAL A 87 2.61 -5.09 7.71
N TYR A 88 2.38 -4.94 9.01
CA TYR A 88 3.03 -5.70 10.06
C TYR A 88 2.02 -5.96 11.17
N ASP A 89 1.93 -7.20 11.67
CA ASP A 89 0.94 -7.59 12.69
C ASP A 89 -0.51 -7.10 12.38
N LYS A 90 -0.91 -7.21 11.11
CA LYS A 90 -2.22 -6.76 10.56
C LYS A 90 -2.49 -5.25 10.62
N LYS A 91 -1.55 -4.44 11.08
CA LYS A 91 -1.62 -2.97 11.11
C LYS A 91 -0.74 -2.38 10.00
N ILE A 92 -0.89 -1.08 9.75
CA ILE A 92 -0.15 -0.35 8.72
C ILE A 92 0.90 0.53 9.38
N TYR A 93 2.14 0.39 8.91
CA TYR A 93 3.28 1.14 9.40
C TYR A 93 4.05 1.78 8.26
N THR A 94 4.85 2.78 8.59
CA THR A 94 5.92 3.32 7.76
C THR A 94 7.20 3.43 8.56
N CYS A 95 8.32 3.68 7.88
CA CYS A 95 9.58 4.01 8.52
C CYS A 95 10.45 4.83 7.55
N CYS A 96 11.33 5.69 8.07
CA CYS A 96 12.30 6.38 7.23
C CYS A 96 13.30 5.40 6.61
N HIS A 97 13.36 5.38 5.29
CA HIS A 97 14.30 4.59 4.52
C HIS A 97 15.74 5.13 4.70
N GLY A 98 16.74 4.24 4.72
CA GLY A 98 18.16 4.62 4.85
C GLY A 98 18.70 4.71 6.28
N THR A 99 17.90 4.41 7.30
CA THR A 99 18.38 4.29 8.69
C THR A 99 18.78 2.85 9.03
N ARG A 100 19.86 2.64 9.81
CA ARG A 100 20.36 1.28 10.16
C ARG A 100 19.38 0.45 11.01
N LYS A 101 18.30 1.05 11.52
CA LYS A 101 17.29 0.40 12.35
C LYS A 101 15.91 0.78 11.84
N ILE A 102 15.12 -0.23 11.48
CA ILE A 102 13.70 -0.05 11.19
C ILE A 102 13.01 0.37 12.49
N LYS A 103 12.43 1.56 12.51
CA LYS A 103 11.56 2.04 13.57
C LYS A 103 10.15 2.05 12.99
N ASP A 104 9.34 1.08 13.40
CA ASP A 104 7.96 0.95 12.92
C ASP A 104 7.12 2.12 13.45
N GLU A 105 6.67 3.00 12.56
CA GLU A 105 5.80 4.13 12.87
C GLU A 105 4.36 3.81 12.46
N LEU A 106 3.48 3.70 13.44
CA LEU A 106 2.09 3.29 13.20
C LEU A 106 1.35 4.37 12.42
N MET A 107 0.77 4.00 11.29
CA MET A 107 -0.08 4.86 10.48
C MET A 107 -1.56 4.56 10.73
N ALA A 108 -1.92 3.27 10.78
CA ALA A 108 -3.30 2.86 10.98
C ALA A 108 -3.41 1.48 11.64
N GLU A 109 -4.49 1.30 12.40
CA GLU A 109 -4.80 0.05 13.10
C GLU A 109 -5.22 -1.11 12.16
N ASN A 110 -5.57 -0.80 10.91
CA ASN A 110 -5.89 -1.77 9.87
C ASN A 110 -5.89 -1.09 8.50
N PHE A 111 -5.98 -1.88 7.43
CA PHE A 111 -5.96 -1.35 6.06
C PHE A 111 -7.15 -0.43 5.73
N ALA A 112 -8.36 -0.75 6.21
CA ALA A 112 -9.52 0.09 5.96
C ALA A 112 -9.38 1.49 6.60
N ALA A 113 -8.81 1.56 7.80
CA ALA A 113 -8.48 2.80 8.49
C ALA A 113 -7.34 3.58 7.80
N PHE A 114 -6.39 2.87 7.17
CA PHE A 114 -5.38 3.52 6.34
C PHE A 114 -6.00 4.18 5.10
N LEU A 115 -6.94 3.50 4.43
CA LEU A 115 -7.65 4.10 3.29
C LEU A 115 -8.48 5.33 3.69
N ASP A 116 -8.92 5.44 4.95
CA ASP A 116 -9.60 6.64 5.47
C ASP A 116 -8.67 7.86 5.63
N LEU A 117 -7.34 7.67 5.57
CA LEU A 117 -6.37 8.77 5.63
C LEU A 117 -6.15 9.44 4.28
N ILE A 118 -6.64 8.85 3.19
CA ILE A 118 -6.43 9.32 1.83
C ILE A 118 -7.49 10.38 1.50
N ASP A 119 -7.05 11.50 0.90
CA ASP A 119 -7.85 12.72 0.71
C ASP A 119 -9.09 12.59 -0.22
#